data_AF-A0A6I1ZW73-F1
#
_entry.id   AF-A0A6I1ZW73-F1
#
_cell.length_a   1.000
_cell.length_b   1.000
_cell.length_c   1.000
_cell.angle_alpha   90.00
_cell.angle_beta   90.00
_cell.angle_gamma   90.00
#
_symmetry.space_group_name_H-M   'P 1'
#
loop_
_entity.id
_entity.type
_entity.pdbx_description
1 polymer ?
#
loop_
_entity_poly.entity_id
_entity_poly.type
_entity_poly.pdbx_seq_one_letter_code
_entity_poly.pdbx_strand_id
1 'polypeptide(L)'
;EINCVIVGADRIAANGDTANKIGTYTLAVLAKENNVPFYVAAPTSTIDPTLASGEQVPIEQRKPEEITHIRGVRIAPEGVAVLNPAFDVTPHKYITAIITEKGIIRKPFGEGIRLFAKGLA
;
A
#
# COMPACT_ATOMS: atom_id res chain seq x y z
N GLU A 1 -14.48 2.79 18.95
CA GLU A 1 -14.74 2.08 17.67
C GLU A 1 -13.92 2.75 16.57
N ILE A 2 -13.49 2.01 15.54
CA ILE A 2 -12.71 2.56 14.42
C ILE A 2 -13.67 2.87 13.27
N ASN A 3 -13.76 4.13 12.85
CA ASN A 3 -14.72 4.55 11.83
C ASN A 3 -14.15 4.54 10.40
N CYS A 4 -12.83 4.63 10.25
CA CYS A 4 -12.14 4.51 8.97
C CYS A 4 -10.66 4.15 9.19
N VAL A 5 -10.03 3.64 8.13
CA VAL A 5 -8.58 3.48 8.04
C VAL A 5 -8.09 4.35 6.88
N ILE A 6 -7.04 5.13 7.11
CA ILE A 6 -6.36 5.90 6.08
C ILE A 6 -4.85 5.64 6.14
N VAL A 7 -4.26 5.33 4.99
CA VAL A 7 -2.82 5.05 4.86
C VAL A 7 -2.22 5.87 3.72
N GLY A 8 -0.90 5.99 3.71
CA GLY A 8 -0.16 6.47 2.55
C GLY A 8 -0.03 5.42 1.44
N ALA A 9 0.80 5.72 0.45
CA ALA A 9 1.27 4.76 -0.54
C ALA A 9 2.71 5.08 -0.96
N ASP A 10 3.47 4.04 -1.29
CA ASP A 10 4.77 4.14 -1.92
C ASP A 10 4.66 4.02 -3.46
N ARG A 11 3.70 3.22 -3.94
CA ARG A 11 3.39 3.09 -5.37
C ARG A 11 1.96 2.61 -5.59
N ILE A 12 1.26 3.16 -6.58
CA ILE A 12 -0.08 2.72 -6.97
C ILE A 12 -0.06 2.30 -8.45
N ALA A 13 -0.44 1.06 -8.74
CA ALA A 13 -0.52 0.55 -10.11
C ALA A 13 -1.77 1.06 -10.84
N ALA A 14 -1.82 0.91 -12.16
CA ALA A 14 -2.92 1.41 -13.00
C ALA A 14 -4.30 0.81 -12.65
N ASN A 15 -4.36 -0.39 -12.05
CA ASN A 15 -5.60 -1.00 -11.58
C ASN A 15 -6.04 -0.53 -10.16
N GLY A 16 -5.22 0.27 -9.49
CA GLY A 16 -5.43 0.75 -8.13
C GLY A 16 -4.81 -0.11 -7.03
N ASP A 17 -4.14 -1.22 -7.36
CA ASP A 17 -3.37 -1.96 -6.37
C ASP A 17 -2.29 -1.06 -5.79
N THR A 18 -2.18 -1.07 -4.48
CA THR A 18 -1.35 -0.10 -3.75
C THR A 18 -0.28 -0.83 -2.97
N ALA A 19 0.98 -0.54 -3.26
CA ALA A 19 2.10 -0.92 -2.42
C ALA A 19 2.33 0.16 -1.35
N ASN A 20 2.45 -0.27 -0.10
CA ASN A 20 2.73 0.58 1.05
C ASN A 20 3.49 -0.23 2.12
N LYS A 21 3.92 0.42 3.20
CA LYS A 21 4.62 -0.21 4.33
C LYS A 21 3.99 -1.54 4.74
N ILE A 22 4.83 -2.55 4.99
CA ILE A 22 4.41 -3.89 5.44
C ILE A 22 3.40 -3.78 6.61
N GLY A 23 2.32 -4.56 6.53
CA GLY A 23 1.16 -4.50 7.41
C GLY A 23 -0.06 -3.81 6.81
N THR A 24 0.10 -3.03 5.73
CA THR A 24 -1.01 -2.31 5.08
C THR A 24 -2.06 -3.28 4.53
N TYR A 25 -1.63 -4.34 3.86
CA TYR A 25 -2.54 -5.39 3.37
C TYR A 25 -3.35 -6.01 4.51
N THR A 26 -2.70 -6.28 5.65
CA THR A 26 -3.37 -6.85 6.82
C THR A 26 -4.45 -5.91 7.35
N LEU A 27 -4.15 -4.60 7.48
CA LEU A 27 -5.13 -3.59 7.87
C LEU A 27 -6.31 -3.52 6.89
N ALA A 28 -6.05 -3.62 5.58
CA ALA A 28 -7.09 -3.58 4.55
C ALA A 28 -8.03 -4.79 4.61
N VAL A 29 -7.49 -5.99 4.87
CA VAL A 29 -8.28 -7.21 5.08
C VAL A 29 -9.14 -7.09 6.35
N LEU A 30 -8.56 -6.65 7.46
CA LEU A 30 -9.28 -6.46 8.73
C LEU A 30 -10.35 -5.37 8.62
N ALA A 31 -10.07 -4.27 7.93
CA ALA A 31 -11.02 -3.19 7.69
C ALA A 31 -12.24 -3.73 6.93
N LYS A 32 -12.02 -4.50 5.87
CA LYS A 32 -13.10 -5.13 5.11
C LYS A 32 -13.95 -6.07 5.98
N GLU A 33 -13.31 -6.92 6.77
CA GLU A 33 -14.03 -7.88 7.65
C GLU A 33 -14.92 -7.15 8.67
N ASN A 34 -14.50 -5.99 9.14
CA ASN A 34 -15.23 -5.20 10.12
C ASN A 34 -16.12 -4.12 9.49
N ASN A 35 -16.33 -4.14 8.17
CA ASN A 35 -17.10 -3.14 7.42
C ASN A 35 -16.63 -1.69 7.64
N VAL A 36 -15.32 -1.52 7.88
CA VAL A 36 -14.67 -0.22 8.03
C VAL A 36 -14.12 0.24 6.67
N PRO A 37 -14.42 1.47 6.21
CA PRO A 37 -13.88 1.98 4.96
C PRO A 37 -12.36 2.17 5.05
N PHE A 38 -11.66 1.77 3.98
CA PHE A 38 -10.20 1.82 3.87
C PHE A 38 -9.79 2.76 2.75
N TYR A 39 -9.10 3.83 3.08
CA TYR A 39 -8.67 4.87 2.14
C TYR A 39 -7.15 4.86 1.96
N VAL A 40 -6.72 5.11 0.73
CA VAL A 40 -5.32 5.43 0.42
C VAL A 40 -5.23 6.91 0.10
N ALA A 41 -4.30 7.63 0.70
CA ALA A 41 -4.02 9.03 0.38
C ALA A 41 -2.60 9.15 -0.17
N ALA A 42 -2.48 9.56 -1.43
CA ALA A 42 -1.19 9.70 -2.09
C ALA A 42 -1.27 10.74 -3.22
N PRO A 43 -0.18 11.49 -3.50
CA PRO A 43 -0.16 12.41 -4.62
C PRO A 43 -0.24 11.65 -5.96
N THR A 44 -0.71 12.30 -7.03
CA THR A 44 -0.76 11.67 -8.36
C THR A 44 0.61 11.21 -8.87
N SER A 45 1.71 11.80 -8.37
CA SER A 45 3.07 11.36 -8.67
C SER A 45 3.45 9.97 -8.11
N THR A 46 2.70 9.45 -7.13
CA THR A 46 2.87 8.09 -6.59
C THR A 46 2.21 7.02 -7.47
N ILE A 47 1.35 7.44 -8.40
CA ILE A 47 0.72 6.54 -9.36
C ILE A 47 1.73 6.20 -10.45
N ASP A 48 1.96 4.91 -10.66
CA ASP A 48 2.78 4.38 -11.74
C ASP A 48 1.87 3.79 -12.84
N PRO A 49 1.60 4.54 -13.92
CA PRO A 49 0.73 4.07 -14.98
C PRO A 49 1.38 2.98 -15.86
N THR A 50 2.69 2.71 -15.69
CA THR A 50 3.39 1.68 -16.46
C THR A 50 3.15 0.27 -15.91
N LEU A 51 2.71 0.16 -14.65
CA LEU A 51 2.37 -1.10 -14.01
C LEU A 51 0.86 -1.37 -14.16
N ALA A 52 0.51 -2.50 -14.76
CA ALA A 52 -0.86 -2.93 -14.94
C ALA A 52 -1.51 -3.38 -13.61
N SER A 53 -0.73 -4.01 -12.72
CA SER A 53 -1.19 -4.52 -11.43
C SER A 53 -0.12 -4.45 -10.35
N GLY A 54 -0.52 -4.68 -9.10
CA GLY A 54 0.39 -4.71 -7.95
C GLY A 54 1.39 -5.87 -7.98
N GLU A 55 1.14 -6.92 -8.76
CA GLU A 55 2.07 -8.06 -8.92
C GLU A 55 3.40 -7.66 -9.56
N GLN A 56 3.40 -6.55 -10.31
CA GLN A 56 4.60 -6.02 -10.98
C GLN A 56 5.40 -5.07 -10.08
N VAL A 57 4.94 -4.78 -8.86
CA VAL A 57 5.65 -3.91 -7.93
C VAL A 57 6.79 -4.71 -7.25
N PRO A 58 8.06 -4.36 -7.47
CA PRO A 58 9.16 -5.03 -6.79
C PRO A 58 9.15 -4.71 -5.30
N ILE A 59 9.22 -5.76 -4.46
CA ILE A 59 9.22 -5.61 -3.00
C ILE A 59 10.66 -5.63 -2.47
N GLU A 60 11.08 -4.51 -1.88
CA GLU A 60 12.36 -4.36 -1.21
C GLU A 60 12.48 -5.37 -0.05
N GLN A 61 13.54 -6.17 -0.06
CA GLN A 61 13.97 -6.96 1.10
C GLN A 61 15.05 -6.19 1.85
N ARG A 62 14.79 -5.90 3.13
CA ARG A 62 15.70 -5.13 3.97
C ARG A 62 16.57 -6.03 4.83
N LYS A 63 17.55 -5.39 5.47
CA LYS A 63 18.54 -6.03 6.31
C LYS A 63 17.89 -6.85 7.46
N PRO A 64 18.31 -8.10 7.71
CA PRO A 64 17.81 -8.93 8.83
C PRO A 64 17.92 -8.27 10.21
N GLU A 65 18.87 -7.35 10.38
CA GLU A 65 19.12 -6.63 11.63
C GLU A 65 17.92 -5.77 12.06
N GLU A 66 17.10 -5.29 11.12
CA GLU A 66 15.89 -4.51 11.45
C GLU A 66 14.80 -5.36 12.13
N ILE A 67 14.85 -6.68 11.99
CA ILE A 67 13.94 -7.62 12.67
C ILE A 67 14.59 -8.20 13.92
N THR A 68 15.88 -8.56 13.84
CA THR A 68 16.58 -9.25 14.93
C THR A 68 17.09 -8.30 16.01
N HIS A 69 17.16 -6.99 15.74
CA HIS A 69 17.63 -5.98 16.67
C HIS A 69 16.65 -4.81 16.80
N ILE A 70 16.57 -4.23 18.00
CA ILE A 70 15.89 -2.96 18.26
C ILE A 70 16.90 -1.99 18.85
N ARG A 71 17.08 -0.83 18.21
CA ARG A 71 18.06 0.20 18.63
C ARG A 71 19.48 -0.37 18.83
N GLY A 72 19.88 -1.29 17.95
CA GLY A 72 21.19 -1.96 18.00
C GLY A 72 21.30 -3.11 19.00
N VAL A 73 20.28 -3.36 19.83
CA VAL A 73 20.26 -4.47 20.80
C VAL A 73 19.56 -5.69 20.18
N ARG A 74 20.24 -6.84 20.16
CA ARG A 74 19.69 -8.10 19.66
C ARG A 74 18.53 -8.57 20.56
N ILE A 75 17.40 -8.91 19.94
CA ILE A 75 16.19 -9.41 20.62
C ILE A 75 15.78 -10.82 20.16
N ALA A 76 16.37 -11.31 19.07
CA ALA A 76 16.10 -12.64 18.53
C ALA A 76 17.33 -13.56 18.72
N PRO A 77 17.16 -14.90 18.75
CA PRO A 77 18.27 -15.84 18.86
C PRO A 77 19.37 -15.60 17.82
N GLU A 78 20.61 -15.90 18.19
CA GLU A 78 21.73 -15.82 17.25
C GLU A 78 21.57 -16.83 16.11
N GLY A 79 21.91 -16.41 14.88
CA GLY A 79 21.82 -17.25 13.68
C GLY A 79 20.42 -17.52 13.14
N VAL A 80 19.36 -16.98 13.74
CA VAL A 80 17.98 -17.18 13.25
C VAL A 80 17.77 -16.54 11.87
N ALA A 81 17.15 -17.28 10.94
CA ALA A 81 16.74 -16.75 9.65
C ALA A 81 15.44 -15.93 9.79
N VAL A 82 15.32 -14.84 9.03
CA VAL A 82 14.16 -13.94 9.06
C VAL A 82 13.76 -13.50 7.66
N LEU A 83 12.50 -13.11 7.50
CA LEU A 83 12.00 -12.37 6.34
C LEU A 83 11.80 -10.91 6.72
N ASN A 84 12.22 -9.99 5.85
CA ASN A 84 12.03 -8.55 6.07
C ASN A 84 11.60 -7.82 4.79
N PRO A 85 10.41 -8.14 4.24
CA PRO A 85 9.81 -7.31 3.19
C PRO A 85 9.45 -5.94 3.77
N ALA A 86 9.94 -4.88 3.14
CA ALA A 86 9.67 -3.50 3.58
C ALA A 86 8.25 -3.03 3.28
N PHE A 87 7.59 -3.69 2.32
CA PHE A 87 6.29 -3.31 1.78
C PHE A 87 5.42 -4.55 1.54
N ASP A 88 4.11 -4.34 1.50
CA ASP A 88 3.16 -5.30 0.94
C ASP A 88 2.28 -4.61 -0.10
N VAL A 89 1.55 -5.41 -0.87
CA VAL A 89 0.60 -4.95 -1.88
C VAL A 89 -0.81 -5.19 -1.38
N THR A 90 -1.60 -4.12 -1.32
CA THR A 90 -3.03 -4.16 -1.03
C THR A 90 -3.81 -4.19 -2.34
N PRO A 91 -4.54 -5.29 -2.63
CA PRO A 91 -5.38 -5.36 -3.82
C PRO A 91 -6.50 -4.31 -3.78
N HIS A 92 -6.77 -3.67 -4.91
CA HIS A 92 -7.74 -2.58 -5.03
C HIS A 92 -9.16 -2.95 -4.59
N LYS A 93 -9.50 -4.24 -4.54
CA LYS A 93 -10.79 -4.74 -4.01
C LYS A 93 -11.01 -4.36 -2.54
N TYR A 94 -9.95 -4.22 -1.74
CA TYR A 94 -10.04 -3.80 -0.33
C TYR A 94 -10.10 -2.28 -0.13
N ILE A 95 -9.80 -1.50 -1.17
CA ILE A 95 -9.69 -0.03 -1.08
C ILE A 95 -11.05 0.60 -1.40
N THR A 96 -11.51 1.50 -0.54
CA THR A 96 -12.75 2.26 -0.70
C THR A 96 -12.59 3.40 -1.71
N ALA A 97 -11.53 4.20 -1.57
CA ALA A 97 -11.16 5.25 -2.51
C ALA A 97 -9.68 5.64 -2.38
N ILE A 98 -9.13 6.25 -3.43
CA ILE A 98 -7.78 6.83 -3.44
C ILE A 98 -7.93 8.36 -3.46
N ILE A 99 -7.34 9.03 -2.48
CA ILE A 99 -7.40 10.49 -2.30
C ILE A 99 -6.11 11.09 -2.85
N THR A 100 -6.23 12.05 -3.74
CA THR A 100 -5.11 12.76 -4.37
C THR A 100 -5.31 14.28 -4.24
N GLU A 101 -4.30 15.06 -4.60
CA GLU A 101 -4.38 16.52 -4.68
C GLU A 101 -5.35 17.03 -5.76
N LYS A 102 -5.73 16.18 -6.72
CA LYS A 102 -6.69 16.50 -7.79
C LYS A 102 -8.12 16.02 -7.48
N GLY A 103 -8.35 15.39 -6.33
CA GLY A 103 -9.64 14.84 -5.95
C GLY A 103 -9.60 13.35 -5.58
N ILE A 104 -10.78 12.73 -5.54
CA ILE A 104 -10.99 11.38 -5.01
C ILE A 104 -11.32 10.41 -6.15
N ILE A 105 -10.47 9.40 -6.33
CA ILE A 105 -10.67 8.32 -7.31
C ILE A 105 -11.44 7.18 -6.64
N ARG A 106 -12.54 6.74 -7.26
CA ARG A 106 -13.37 5.62 -6.80
C ARG A 106 -13.37 4.48 -7.81
N LYS A 107 -13.91 3.32 -7.40
CA LYS A 107 -14.08 2.17 -8.28
C LYS A 107 -15.06 2.49 -9.43
N PRO A 108 -14.85 1.93 -10.64
CA PRO A 108 -13.67 1.15 -11.04
C PRO A 108 -12.43 2.04 -11.21
N PHE A 109 -11.32 1.69 -10.56
CA PHE A 109 -10.17 2.58 -10.44
C PHE A 109 -9.45 2.86 -11.77
N GLY A 110 -9.42 1.90 -12.69
CA GLY A 110 -8.57 1.99 -13.89
C GLY A 110 -8.85 3.22 -14.77
N GLU A 111 -10.10 3.63 -14.94
CA GLU A 111 -10.43 4.83 -15.73
C GLU A 111 -10.08 6.11 -14.98
N GLY A 112 -10.47 6.21 -13.70
CA GLY A 112 -10.15 7.36 -12.87
C GLY A 112 -8.65 7.60 -12.71
N ILE A 113 -7.87 6.53 -12.49
CA ILE A 113 -6.40 6.62 -12.42
C ILE A 113 -5.82 7.16 -13.74
N ARG A 114 -6.31 6.70 -14.90
CA ARG A 114 -5.85 7.20 -16.20
C ARG A 114 -6.14 8.68 -16.41
N LEU A 115 -7.30 9.17 -15.98
CA LEU A 115 -7.65 10.60 -16.08
C LEU A 115 -6.73 11.45 -15.20
N PHE A 116 -6.53 11.05 -13.96
CA PHE A 116 -5.70 11.78 -12.99
C PHE A 116 -4.21 11.78 -13.37
N ALA A 117 -3.69 10.65 -13.87
CA ALA A 117 -2.30 10.52 -14.32
C ALA A 117 -2.00 11.38 -15.56
N LYS A 118 -2.99 11.62 -16.43
CA LYS A 118 -2.84 12.49 -17.61
C LYS A 118 -3.12 13.97 -17.35
N GLY A 119 -3.53 14.34 -16.13
CA GLY A 119 -3.95 15.72 -15.81
C GLY A 119 -5.23 16.14 -16.53
N LEU A 120 -6.10 15.17 -16.86
CA LEU A 120 -7.36 15.39 -17.56
C LEU A 120 -8.58 15.36 -16.61
N ALA A 121 -8.32 15.34 -15.30
CA ALA A 121 -9.31 15.29 -14.23
C ALA A 121 -9.42 16.65 -13.53
#